data_AF-A0A919JLD0-F1
#
_entry.id   AF-A0A919JLD0-F1
#
_cell.length_a   1.000
_cell.length_b   1.000
_cell.length_c   1.000
_cell.angle_alpha   90.00
_cell.angle_beta   90.00
_cell.angle_gamma   90.00
#
_symmetry.space_group_name_H-M   'P 1'
#
loop_
_entity.id
_entity.type
_entity.pdbx_description
1 polymer ?
#
loop_
_entity_poly.entity_id
_entity_poly.type
_entity_poly.pdbx_seq_one_letter_code
_entity_poly.pdbx_strand_id
1 'polypeptide(L)'
;MGWAVERDADSTTRLTHSGVLPTYYAEALILPGTGTGVVALFNSYHALAPYYAIVAGVAAIVQGRAPAARIPFAVIEVSLGCLTVLVLATRIRRLARSRSWAAGRRGVPAWRLLAGLLRLLVPAGLLVALPNVVATFTGRVYSRHQRVRPCRACTDCWVSRR
;
A
#
# COMPACT_ATOMS: atom_id res chain seq x y z
N MET A 1 0.14 3.57 -24.56
CA MET A 1 -1.34 3.54 -24.47
C MET A 1 -1.69 3.20 -23.02
N GLY A 2 -2.69 3.86 -22.40
CA GLY A 2 -3.05 3.65 -20.99
C GLY A 2 -3.75 2.32 -20.71
N TRP A 3 -3.18 1.21 -21.19
CA TRP A 3 -3.65 -0.16 -20.98
C TRP A 3 -2.40 -1.03 -20.87
N ALA A 4 -2.40 -1.94 -19.90
CA ALA A 4 -1.41 -2.99 -19.82
C ALA A 4 -1.90 -4.21 -20.61
N VAL A 5 -1.00 -4.80 -21.39
CA VAL A 5 -1.27 -6.04 -22.12
C VAL A 5 -0.48 -7.13 -21.41
N GLU A 6 -1.20 -8.14 -20.94
CA GLU A 6 -0.61 -9.27 -20.24
C GLU A 6 -0.95 -10.56 -20.97
N ARG A 7 -0.01 -11.48 -21.07
CA ARG A 7 -0.24 -12.81 -21.61
C ARG A 7 -0.07 -13.81 -20.49
N ASP A 8 -1.10 -14.62 -20.31
CA ASP A 8 -1.05 -15.75 -19.38
C ASP A 8 -0.18 -16.89 -19.96
N ALA A 9 0.17 -17.86 -19.11
CA ALA A 9 0.91 -19.05 -19.52
C ALA A 9 0.23 -19.81 -20.67
N ASP A 10 -1.11 -19.80 -20.70
CA ASP A 10 -1.93 -20.42 -21.75
C ASP A 10 -2.10 -19.54 -23.00
N SER A 11 -1.22 -18.54 -23.22
CA SER A 11 -1.28 -17.56 -24.32
C SER A 11 -2.54 -16.67 -24.36
N THR A 12 -3.39 -16.73 -23.32
CA THR A 12 -4.58 -15.88 -23.21
C THR A 12 -4.14 -14.43 -23.06
N THR A 13 -4.54 -13.57 -23.99
CA THR A 13 -4.27 -12.14 -23.92
C THR A 13 -5.28 -11.46 -23.01
N ARG A 14 -4.78 -10.65 -22.08
CA ARG A 14 -5.56 -9.82 -21.15
C ARG A 14 -5.19 -8.36 -21.37
N LEU A 15 -6.21 -7.51 -21.40
CA LEU A 15 -6.05 -6.06 -21.39
C LEU A 15 -6.51 -5.54 -20.03
N THR A 16 -5.63 -4.87 -19.31
CA THR A 16 -5.91 -4.37 -17.97
C THR A 16 -5.67 -2.88 -17.85
N HIS A 17 -6.49 -2.23 -17.03
CA HIS A 17 -6.28 -0.85 -16.63
C HIS A 17 -6.74 -0.65 -15.19
N SER A 18 -5.88 -0.04 -14.39
CA SER A 18 -6.15 0.25 -12.99
C SER A 18 -6.40 1.74 -12.76
N GLY A 19 -7.31 2.03 -11.83
CA GLY A 19 -7.54 3.34 -11.26
C GLY A 19 -7.16 3.34 -9.79
N VAL A 20 -6.17 4.14 -9.41
CA VAL A 20 -5.67 4.19 -8.03
C VAL A 20 -5.94 5.56 -7.43
N LEU A 21 -6.76 5.58 -6.39
CA LEU A 21 -6.97 6.73 -5.50
C LEU A 21 -6.56 6.35 -4.08
N PRO A 22 -6.36 7.31 -3.16
CA PRO A 22 -5.85 7.02 -1.82
C PRO A 22 -6.70 6.02 -1.01
N THR A 23 -8.00 5.99 -1.24
CA THR A 23 -8.97 5.14 -0.52
C THR A 23 -9.78 4.25 -1.46
N TYR A 24 -9.52 4.29 -2.76
CA TYR A 24 -10.27 3.54 -3.75
C TYR A 24 -9.33 2.89 -4.75
N TYR A 25 -9.66 1.67 -5.13
CA TYR A 25 -8.99 0.96 -6.21
C TYR A 25 -10.03 0.51 -7.22
N ALA A 26 -9.73 0.68 -8.50
CA ALA A 26 -10.53 0.16 -9.59
C ALA A 26 -9.63 -0.66 -10.51
N GLU A 27 -10.16 -1.77 -11.00
CA GLU A 27 -9.50 -2.62 -12.00
C GLU A 27 -10.51 -2.94 -13.09
N ALA A 28 -10.13 -2.69 -14.34
CA ALA A 28 -10.84 -3.18 -15.51
C ALA A 28 -9.96 -4.21 -16.20
N LEU A 29 -10.50 -5.40 -16.45
CA LEU A 29 -9.82 -6.51 -17.09
C LEU A 29 -10.69 -7.06 -18.22
N ILE A 30 -10.15 -7.06 -19.44
CA ILE A 30 -10.84 -7.49 -20.65
C ILE A 30 -10.08 -8.69 -21.24
N LEU A 31 -10.81 -9.73 -21.62
CA LEU A 31 -10.30 -10.89 -22.34
C LEU A 31 -10.85 -10.87 -23.77
N PRO A 32 -10.08 -10.36 -24.74
CA PRO A 32 -10.54 -10.21 -26.11
C PRO A 32 -10.96 -11.53 -26.75
N GLY A 33 -10.24 -12.62 -26.43
CA GLY A 33 -10.50 -13.95 -27.02
C GLY A 33 -11.86 -14.54 -26.68
N THR A 34 -12.47 -14.15 -25.55
CA THR A 34 -13.80 -14.64 -25.12
C THR A 34 -14.87 -13.55 -25.16
N GLY A 35 -14.50 -12.30 -25.49
CA GLY A 35 -15.41 -11.15 -25.42
C GLY A 35 -15.88 -10.80 -24.00
N THR A 36 -15.18 -11.27 -22.97
CA THR A 36 -15.58 -11.10 -21.56
C THR A 36 -14.79 -9.97 -20.90
N GLY A 37 -15.47 -9.18 -20.08
CA GLY A 37 -14.85 -8.14 -19.25
C GLY A 37 -15.26 -8.27 -17.79
N VAL A 38 -14.32 -8.00 -16.88
CA VAL A 38 -14.55 -7.91 -15.45
C VAL A 38 -14.11 -6.54 -14.98
N VAL A 39 -14.97 -5.86 -14.24
CA VAL A 39 -14.65 -4.58 -13.59
C VAL A 39 -14.92 -4.73 -12.11
N ALA A 40 -13.93 -4.37 -11.29
CA ALA A 40 -14.07 -4.38 -9.84
C ALA A 40 -13.70 -3.02 -9.26
N LEU A 41 -14.53 -2.55 -8.32
CA LEU A 41 -14.28 -1.35 -7.53
C LEU A 41 -14.15 -1.75 -6.07
N PHE A 42 -13.10 -1.24 -5.43
CA PHE A 42 -12.81 -1.46 -4.03
C PHE A 42 -12.83 -0.12 -3.31
N ASN A 43 -13.49 -0.08 -2.15
CA ASN A 43 -13.53 1.05 -1.22
C ASN A 43 -12.32 1.09 -0.27
N SER A 44 -11.22 0.45 -0.66
CA SER A 44 -9.95 0.50 0.04
C SER A 44 -8.80 0.43 -0.95
N TYR A 45 -7.67 1.07 -0.61
CA TYR A 45 -6.41 0.90 -1.32
C TYR A 45 -5.26 0.77 -0.32
N HIS A 46 -4.58 -0.37 -0.30
CA HIS A 46 -3.37 -0.59 0.46
C HIS A 46 -2.47 -1.66 -0.18
N ALA A 47 -1.16 -1.57 0.03
CA ALA A 47 -0.17 -2.37 -0.68
C ALA A 47 -0.24 -3.89 -0.44
N LEU A 48 -0.89 -4.33 0.64
CA LEU A 48 -1.01 -5.74 0.98
C LEU A 48 -2.23 -6.40 0.32
N ALA A 49 -3.22 -5.62 -0.13
CA ALA A 49 -4.43 -6.20 -0.69
C ALA A 49 -4.20 -6.76 -2.10
N PRO A 50 -4.66 -7.99 -2.39
CA PRO A 50 -4.40 -8.66 -3.66
C PRO A 50 -5.43 -8.29 -4.73
N TYR A 51 -5.66 -6.99 -4.98
CA TYR A 51 -6.74 -6.49 -5.86
C TYR A 51 -6.76 -7.14 -7.25
N TYR A 52 -5.61 -7.15 -7.92
CA TYR A 52 -5.45 -7.79 -9.24
C TYR A 52 -5.78 -9.28 -9.19
N ALA A 53 -5.36 -9.98 -8.15
CA ALA A 53 -5.60 -11.42 -8.01
C ALA A 53 -7.09 -11.74 -7.87
N ILE A 54 -7.83 -10.89 -7.15
CA ILE A 54 -9.27 -11.03 -6.98
C ILE A 54 -9.95 -10.91 -8.35
N VAL A 55 -9.61 -9.87 -9.13
CA VAL A 55 -10.19 -9.65 -10.47
C VAL A 55 -9.82 -10.79 -11.43
N ALA A 56 -8.56 -11.22 -11.43
CA ALA A 56 -8.10 -12.35 -12.24
C ALA A 56 -8.80 -13.66 -11.86
N GLY A 57 -9.04 -13.89 -10.57
CA GLY A 57 -9.75 -15.05 -10.06
C GLY A 57 -11.22 -15.05 -10.47
N VAL A 58 -11.91 -13.90 -10.39
CA VAL A 58 -13.28 -13.75 -10.90
C VAL A 58 -13.32 -14.03 -12.40
N ALA A 59 -12.37 -13.50 -13.18
CA ALA A 59 -12.29 -13.77 -14.60
C ALA A 59 -12.06 -15.26 -14.91
N ALA A 60 -11.25 -15.97 -14.12
CA ALA A 60 -11.06 -17.41 -14.25
C ALA A 60 -12.38 -18.16 -14.00
N ILE A 61 -13.10 -17.81 -12.93
CA ILE A 61 -14.40 -18.43 -12.59
C ILE A 61 -15.43 -18.23 -13.71
N VAL A 62 -15.52 -17.01 -14.26
CA VAL A 62 -16.42 -16.70 -15.38
C VAL A 62 -16.07 -17.51 -16.63
N GLN A 63 -14.81 -17.89 -16.80
CA GLN A 63 -14.35 -18.74 -17.90
C GLN A 63 -14.39 -20.24 -17.58
N GLY A 64 -15.01 -20.63 -16.47
CA GLY A 64 -15.10 -22.03 -16.05
C GLY A 64 -13.79 -22.63 -15.56
N ARG A 65 -12.79 -21.80 -15.23
CA ARG A 65 -11.48 -22.21 -14.75
C ARG A 65 -11.33 -21.99 -13.25
N ALA A 66 -10.47 -22.79 -12.62
CA ALA A 66 -10.11 -22.57 -11.23
C ALA A 66 -9.18 -21.34 -11.10
N PRO A 67 -9.37 -20.48 -10.08
CA PRO A 67 -8.46 -19.37 -9.82
C PRO A 67 -7.07 -19.89 -9.40
N ALA A 68 -6.02 -19.18 -9.80
CA ALA A 68 -4.64 -19.55 -9.47
C ALA A 68 -4.41 -19.56 -7.95
N ALA A 69 -3.74 -20.61 -7.46
CA ALA A 69 -3.34 -20.70 -6.06
C ALA A 69 -2.35 -19.57 -5.72
N ARG A 70 -2.55 -18.93 -4.57
CA ARG A 70 -1.66 -17.90 -4.04
C ARG A 70 -1.25 -18.22 -2.62
N ILE A 71 -0.15 -17.61 -2.20
CA ILE A 71 0.31 -17.65 -0.82
C ILE A 71 -0.85 -17.19 0.09
N PRO A 72 -1.26 -17.99 1.08
CA PRO A 72 -2.31 -17.60 2.00
C PRO A 72 -1.94 -16.32 2.73
N PHE A 73 -2.90 -15.42 2.88
CA PHE A 73 -2.67 -14.14 3.57
C PHE A 73 -2.12 -14.33 4.98
N ALA A 74 -2.55 -15.40 5.67
CA ALA A 74 -2.04 -15.81 6.97
C ALA A 74 -0.52 -15.98 7.01
N VAL A 75 0.13 -16.44 5.94
CA VAL A 75 1.59 -16.59 5.89
C VAL A 75 2.27 -15.23 5.96
N ILE A 76 1.72 -14.23 5.26
CA ILE A 76 2.23 -12.86 5.27
C ILE A 76 2.04 -12.26 6.66
N GLU A 77 0.85 -12.40 7.24
CA GLU A 77 0.51 -11.89 8.57
C GLU A 77 1.41 -12.49 9.66
N VAL A 78 1.58 -13.81 9.68
CA VAL A 78 2.44 -14.51 10.64
C VAL A 78 3.90 -14.09 10.46
N SER A 79 4.38 -13.96 9.22
CA SER A 79 5.75 -13.52 8.94
C SER A 79 6.01 -12.11 9.47
N LEU A 80 5.08 -11.18 9.22
CA LEU A 80 5.17 -9.80 9.73
C LEU A 80 5.06 -9.77 11.27
N GLY A 81 4.18 -10.59 11.85
CA GLY A 81 4.06 -10.74 13.31
C GLY A 81 5.36 -11.21 13.96
N CYS A 82 5.95 -12.28 13.43
CA CYS A 82 7.24 -12.81 13.89
C CYS A 82 8.37 -11.77 13.78
N LEU A 83 8.46 -11.05 12.65
CA LEU A 83 9.45 -9.99 12.46
C LEU A 83 9.26 -8.87 13.48
N THR A 84 8.01 -8.49 13.77
CA THR A 84 7.68 -7.46 14.76
C THR A 84 8.11 -7.87 16.16
N VAL A 85 7.81 -9.12 16.57
CA VAL A 85 8.24 -9.69 17.85
C VAL A 85 9.76 -9.73 17.95
N LEU A 86 10.46 -10.13 16.89
CA LEU A 86 11.92 -10.16 16.85
C LEU A 86 12.52 -8.77 17.05
N VAL A 87 12.02 -7.78 16.31
CA VAL A 87 12.47 -6.38 16.46
C VAL A 87 12.19 -5.89 17.88
N LEU A 88 11.00 -6.12 18.41
CA LEU A 88 10.63 -5.69 19.76
C LEU A 88 11.54 -6.33 20.82
N ALA A 89 11.78 -7.64 20.73
CA ALA A 89 12.68 -8.35 21.64
C ALA A 89 14.12 -7.80 21.57
N THR A 90 14.64 -7.50 20.39
CA THR A 90 15.99 -6.91 20.27
C THR A 90 16.07 -5.50 20.86
N ARG A 91 15.01 -4.70 20.73
CA ARG A 91 14.93 -3.35 21.32
C ARG A 91 14.85 -3.41 22.84
N ILE A 92 14.01 -4.29 23.40
CA ILE A 92 13.90 -4.51 24.85
C ILE A 92 15.23 -4.99 25.42
N ARG A 93 15.90 -5.97 24.79
CA ARG A 93 17.23 -6.44 25.22
C ARG A 93 18.27 -5.32 25.22
N ARG A 94 18.28 -4.47 24.19
CA ARG A 94 19.18 -3.31 24.12
C ARG A 94 18.88 -2.30 25.22
N LEU A 95 17.61 -2.04 25.52
CA LEU A 95 17.19 -1.12 26.58
C LEU A 95 17.54 -1.68 27.98
N ALA A 96 17.31 -2.96 28.22
CA ALA A 96 17.70 -3.63 29.47
C ALA A 96 19.22 -3.57 29.70
N ARG A 97 20.02 -3.75 28.63
CA ARG A 97 21.49 -3.61 28.64
C ARG A 97 21.98 -2.14 28.65
N SER A 98 21.09 -1.16 28.55
CA SER A 98 21.49 0.26 28.55
C SER A 98 21.92 0.77 29.94
N ARG A 99 21.44 0.13 31.03
CA ARG A 99 21.80 0.49 32.41
C ARG A 99 23.29 0.28 32.70
N SER A 100 23.91 -0.76 32.16
CA SER A 100 25.37 -0.96 32.26
C SER A 100 26.16 -0.01 31.33
N TRP A 101 25.59 0.36 30.18
CA TRP A 101 26.14 1.40 29.31
C TRP A 101 26.15 2.79 29.96
N ALA A 102 25.15 3.13 30.77
CA ALA A 102 25.09 4.39 31.51
C ALA A 102 26.22 4.50 32.56
N ALA A 103 26.60 3.38 33.18
CA ALA A 103 27.72 3.33 34.13
C ALA A 103 29.07 3.62 33.45
N GLY A 104 29.28 3.15 32.21
CA GLY A 104 30.50 3.39 31.43
C GLY A 104 30.57 4.76 30.72
N ARG A 105 29.49 5.55 30.73
CA ARG A 105 29.42 6.86 30.05
C ARG A 105 29.52 8.08 30.98
N ARG A 106 29.89 7.89 32.25
CA ARG A 106 30.02 8.95 33.27
C ARG A 106 31.07 10.05 33.01
N GLY A 107 31.69 10.09 31.83
CA GLY A 107 32.60 11.17 31.40
C GLY A 107 32.46 11.56 29.92
N VAL A 108 31.38 11.13 29.25
CA VAL A 108 31.19 11.44 27.82
C VAL A 108 30.60 12.84 27.67
N PRO A 109 31.19 13.72 26.84
CA PRO A 109 30.73 15.09 26.69
C PRO A 109 29.32 15.16 26.07
N ALA A 110 28.50 16.09 26.56
CA ALA A 110 27.07 16.23 26.23
C ALA A 110 26.79 16.35 24.72
N TRP A 111 27.71 16.94 23.94
CA TRP A 111 27.56 17.08 22.49
C TRP A 111 27.51 15.73 21.75
N ARG A 112 28.20 14.69 22.24
CA ARG A 112 28.15 13.34 21.66
C ARG A 112 26.82 12.65 21.93
N LEU A 113 26.18 12.97 23.06
CA LEU A 113 24.83 12.48 23.38
C LEU A 113 23.79 13.15 22.49
N LEU A 114 23.87 14.48 22.34
CA LEU A 114 23.00 15.26 21.44
C LEU A 114 23.11 14.80 19.99
N ALA A 115 24.33 14.59 19.48
CA ALA A 115 24.54 14.08 18.12
C ALA A 115 23.91 12.70 17.90
N GLY A 116 23.96 11.82 18.92
CA GLY A 116 23.28 10.51 18.89
C GLY A 116 21.76 10.62 18.85
N LEU A 117 21.19 11.54 19.64
CA LEU A 117 19.76 11.84 19.64
C LEU A 117 19.32 12.43 18.29
N LEU A 118 20.07 13.39 17.76
CA LEU A 118 19.80 13.99 16.45
C LEU A 118 19.79 12.91 15.35
N ARG A 119 20.75 11.97 15.40
CA ARG A 119 20.81 10.86 14.45
C ARG A 119 19.59 9.94 14.52
N LEU A 120 18.98 9.80 15.70
CA LEU A 120 17.74 9.04 15.89
C LEU A 120 16.50 9.78 15.35
N LEU A 121 16.55 11.12 15.28
CA LEU A 121 15.49 11.97 14.73
C LEU A 121 15.51 12.04 13.20
N VAL A 122 16.61 11.67 12.54
CA VAL A 122 16.72 11.68 11.06
C VAL A 122 15.57 10.93 10.36
N PRO A 123 15.21 9.69 10.74
CA PRO A 123 14.10 8.97 10.11
C PRO A 123 12.75 9.67 10.32
N ALA A 124 12.55 10.30 11.48
CA ALA A 124 11.33 11.04 11.77
C ALA A 124 11.23 12.31 10.92
N GLY A 125 12.33 13.06 10.81
CA GLY A 125 12.42 14.22 9.92
C GLY A 125 12.15 13.86 8.46
N LEU A 126 12.72 12.74 8.00
CA LEU A 126 12.48 12.21 6.65
C LEU A 126 11.00 11.85 6.44
N LEU A 127 10.36 11.18 7.40
CA LEU A 127 8.93 10.83 7.32
C LEU A 127 8.04 12.08 7.20
N VAL A 128 8.36 13.13 7.95
CA VAL A 128 7.62 14.41 7.92
C VAL A 128 7.82 15.13 6.58
N ALA A 129 9.05 15.10 6.03
CA ALA A 129 9.38 15.73 4.75
C ALA A 129 8.87 14.94 3.53
N LEU A 130 8.63 13.62 3.68
CA LEU A 130 8.27 12.70 2.61
C LEU A 130 7.12 13.22 1.70
N PRO A 131 6.00 13.74 2.22
CA PRO A 131 4.90 14.20 1.36
C PRO A 131 5.31 15.35 0.45
N ASN A 132 6.14 16.27 0.95
CA ASN A 132 6.62 17.40 0.17
C ASN A 132 7.58 16.95 -0.93
N VAL A 133 8.48 16.00 -0.61
CA VAL A 133 9.41 15.40 -1.58
C VAL A 133 8.63 14.68 -2.69
N VAL A 134 7.65 13.85 -2.32
CA VAL A 134 6.81 13.15 -3.31
C VAL A 134 6.02 14.13 -4.17
N ALA A 135 5.48 15.20 -3.59
CA ALA A 135 4.76 16.24 -4.32
C ALA A 135 5.66 16.92 -5.38
N THR A 136 6.92 17.23 -5.04
CA THR A 136 7.87 17.85 -5.98
C THR A 136 8.22 16.93 -7.15
N PHE A 137 8.32 15.62 -6.95
CA PHE A 137 8.70 14.68 -8.00
C PHE A 137 7.53 14.23 -8.90
N THR A 138 6.32 14.14 -8.34
CA THR A 138 5.17 13.57 -9.08
C THR A 138 4.28 14.63 -9.72
N GLY A 139 4.41 15.90 -9.33
CA GLY A 139 3.49 16.98 -9.74
C GLY A 139 2.04 16.73 -9.27
N ARG A 140 1.81 15.72 -8.42
CA ARG A 140 0.50 15.30 -7.94
C ARG A 140 0.44 15.49 -6.43
N VAL A 141 -0.38 16.42 -6.00
CA VAL A 141 -0.64 16.67 -4.57
C VAL A 141 -1.92 15.94 -4.19
N TYR A 142 -1.81 14.78 -3.54
CA TYR A 142 -2.94 14.22 -2.77
C TYR A 142 -3.07 15.07 -1.51
N SER A 143 -3.74 16.22 -1.63
CA SER A 143 -3.84 17.16 -0.50
C SER A 143 -4.58 16.50 0.66
N ARG A 144 -4.18 16.82 1.90
CA ARG A 144 -4.89 16.35 3.10
C ARG A 144 -6.38 16.73 3.08
N HIS A 145 -6.75 17.78 2.35
CA HIS A 145 -8.13 18.25 2.18
C HIS A 145 -9.01 17.35 1.31
N GLN A 146 -8.44 16.51 0.44
CA GLN A 146 -9.22 15.52 -0.33
C GLN A 146 -9.69 14.34 0.54
N ARG A 147 -9.14 14.16 1.74
CA ARG A 147 -9.47 13.07 2.66
C ARG A 147 -10.74 13.31 3.49
N VAL A 148 -11.26 14.54 3.50
CA VAL A 148 -12.33 14.98 4.46
C VAL A 148 -13.49 15.70 3.76
N ARG A 149 -13.63 15.60 2.43
CA ARG A 149 -14.87 16.02 1.79
C ARG A 149 -15.79 14.81 1.72
N PRO A 150 -16.78 14.63 2.63
CA PRO A 150 -17.94 13.84 2.26
C PRO A 150 -18.48 14.47 0.97
N CYS A 151 -18.75 13.63 -0.04
CA CYS A 151 -19.50 14.05 -1.21
C CYS A 151 -20.85 14.60 -0.74
N ARG A 152 -20.92 15.92 -0.51
CA ARG A 152 -22.18 16.65 -0.48
C ARG A 152 -22.44 17.10 -1.91
N ALA A 153 -23.63 16.76 -2.41
CA ALA A 153 -24.17 17.06 -3.73
C ALA A 153 -23.82 16.09 -4.87
N CYS A 154 -24.53 14.95 -4.89
CA CYS A 154 -24.93 14.26 -6.13
C CYS A 154 -26.44 13.94 -6.09
N THR A 155 -27.27 14.82 -5.51
CA THR A 155 -28.73 14.64 -5.49
C THR A 155 -29.48 15.47 -6.54
N ASP A 156 -28.85 16.44 -7.19
CA ASP A 156 -29.61 17.47 -7.93
C ASP A 156 -29.51 17.38 -9.47
N CYS A 157 -29.18 16.22 -10.06
CA CYS A 157 -29.10 16.08 -11.53
C CYS A 157 -30.03 15.04 -12.15
N TRP A 158 -31.06 14.56 -11.43
CA TRP A 158 -31.97 13.52 -11.96
C TRP A 158 -33.41 13.96 -12.21
N VAL A 159 -33.73 15.26 -12.13
CA VAL A 159 -35.08 15.77 -12.41
C VAL A 159 -35.04 16.88 -13.46
N SER A 160 -34.81 16.51 -14.73
CA SER A 160 -35.39 17.21 -15.89
C SER A 160 -35.09 16.49 -17.19
N ARG A 161 -35.80 15.38 -17.42
CA ARG A 161 -36.10 14.85 -18.76
C ARG A 161 -37.36 14.00 -18.63
N ARG A 162 -38.52 14.66 -18.66
CA ARG A 162 -39.75 14.10 -19.22
C ARG A 162 -40.08 14.93 -20.44
#